data_AF-A0A933R8R9-F1
#
_entry.id   AF-A0A933R8R9-F1
#
_cell.length_a   1.000
_cell.length_b   1.000
_cell.length_c   1.000
_cell.angle_alpha   90.00
_cell.angle_beta   90.00
_cell.angle_gamma   90.00
#
_symmetry.space_group_name_H-M   'P 1'
#
loop_
_entity.id
_entity.type
_entity.pdbx_description
1 polymer ?
#
loop_
_entity_poly.entity_id
_entity_poly.type
_entity_poly.pdbx_seq_one_letter_code
_entity_poly.pdbx_strand_id
1 'polypeptide(L)'
;MTVRATVRRTSIRFLAVAALVTGAFGVQTALTAGPSAPSSVVTMDPARILDTREPLGVPTKAPVAANSTITVQVAGVQGVPMNATGVIVTLTAVDATVPTFITATPTGTPRGTTSVLNPGDALAIANTV
;
A
#
# COMPACT_ATOMS: atom_id res chain seq x y z
N MET A 1 -7.86 4.94 -7.86
CA MET A 1 -6.45 4.60 -7.60
C MET A 1 -6.38 3.27 -6.86
N THR A 2 -5.44 2.42 -7.26
CA THR A 2 -5.24 1.05 -6.76
C THR A 2 -3.72 0.85 -6.53
N VAL A 3 -3.29 -0.09 -5.69
CA VAL A 3 -1.85 -0.25 -5.32
C VAL A 3 -1.41 -1.70 -5.52
N ARG A 4 -0.33 -1.94 -6.29
CA ARG A 4 0.31 -3.26 -6.48
C ARG A 4 1.54 -3.37 -5.57
N ALA A 5 1.58 -4.40 -4.72
CA ALA A 5 2.73 -4.69 -3.86
C ALA A 5 3.28 -6.12 -4.09
N THR A 6 4.43 -6.25 -4.76
CA THR A 6 4.97 -7.55 -5.24
C THR A 6 6.03 -8.15 -4.30
N VAL A 7 5.76 -9.30 -3.70
CA VAL A 7 6.47 -9.82 -2.51
C VAL A 7 7.33 -11.06 -2.85
N ARG A 8 8.63 -10.91 -3.15
CA ARG A 8 9.52 -12.08 -3.36
C ARG A 8 9.66 -12.89 -2.06
N ARG A 9 9.65 -14.24 -2.17
CA ARG A 9 9.70 -15.29 -1.12
C ARG A 9 9.83 -14.82 0.36
N THR A 10 8.90 -15.14 1.29
CA THR A 10 7.62 -15.87 1.20
C THR A 10 6.72 -15.51 2.41
N SER A 11 5.40 -15.69 2.28
CA SER A 11 4.41 -15.76 3.38
C SER A 11 4.51 -14.67 4.45
N ILE A 12 4.03 -13.47 4.12
CA ILE A 12 3.90 -12.34 5.06
C ILE A 12 2.42 -12.14 5.42
N ARG A 13 2.07 -11.88 6.68
CA ARG A 13 0.74 -11.34 7.02
C ARG A 13 0.79 -9.82 7.10
N PHE A 14 -0.07 -9.15 6.31
CA PHE A 14 -0.09 -7.70 6.17
C PHE A 14 -1.27 -7.07 6.92
N LEU A 15 -1.03 -5.86 7.42
CA LEU A 15 -1.94 -5.04 8.20
C LEU A 15 -1.77 -3.58 7.73
N ALA A 16 -2.67 -3.08 6.87
CA ALA A 16 -2.59 -1.72 6.33
C ALA A 16 -3.70 -0.81 6.88
N VAL A 17 -3.31 0.35 7.40
CA VAL A 17 -4.16 1.31 8.11
C VAL A 17 -3.81 2.74 7.68
N ALA A 18 -4.79 3.63 7.78
CA ALA A 18 -4.74 5.04 7.40
C ALA A 18 -4.67 5.31 5.89
N ALA A 19 -5.30 6.41 5.50
CA ALA A 19 -5.32 7.01 4.17
C ALA A 19 -5.64 8.51 4.34
N LEU A 20 -5.22 9.34 3.38
CA LEU A 20 -5.32 10.81 3.42
C LEU A 20 -5.39 11.34 1.97
N VAL A 21 -6.07 12.44 1.70
CA VAL A 21 -6.47 12.91 0.34
C VAL A 21 -5.94 14.35 0.08
N THR A 22 -6.05 15.14 -1.02
CA THR A 22 -6.53 15.08 -2.43
C THR A 22 -5.77 16.15 -3.29
N GLY A 23 -5.68 16.00 -4.63
CA GLY A 23 -5.39 17.13 -5.55
C GLY A 23 -4.84 16.71 -6.92
N ALA A 24 -5.25 17.37 -8.02
CA ALA A 24 -5.45 16.71 -9.32
C ALA A 24 -4.43 16.97 -10.46
N PHE A 25 -4.61 16.16 -11.52
CA PHE A 25 -4.09 16.24 -12.90
C PHE A 25 -2.65 15.80 -13.23
N GLY A 26 -2.57 14.97 -14.29
CA GLY A 26 -1.33 14.59 -14.98
C GLY A 26 -1.50 13.27 -15.77
N VAL A 27 -1.49 13.33 -17.11
CA VAL A 27 -1.26 12.13 -17.94
C VAL A 27 0.25 11.91 -17.98
N GLN A 28 0.73 10.83 -17.37
CA GLN A 28 2.16 10.52 -17.33
C GLN A 28 2.47 9.24 -18.13
N THR A 29 2.75 9.44 -19.42
CA THR A 29 3.85 8.72 -20.06
C THR A 29 5.14 8.97 -19.28
N ALA A 30 6.06 7.99 -19.29
CA ALA A 30 7.14 7.93 -18.31
C ALA A 30 8.02 9.19 -18.28
N LEU A 31 8.04 9.84 -17.11
CA LEU A 31 8.82 11.05 -16.81
C LEU A 31 9.44 10.90 -15.42
N THR A 32 10.65 11.43 -15.24
CA THR A 32 11.12 11.85 -13.92
C THR A 32 10.18 12.96 -13.44
N ALA A 33 9.28 12.66 -12.50
CA ALA A 33 8.23 13.58 -12.09
C ALA A 33 8.82 14.85 -11.46
N GLY A 34 8.79 15.96 -12.20
CA GLY A 34 8.86 17.30 -11.60
C GLY A 34 7.67 17.51 -10.66
N PRO A 35 7.73 18.52 -9.78
CA PRO A 35 6.68 18.76 -8.78
C PRO A 35 5.32 18.91 -9.46
N SER A 36 4.38 18.04 -9.08
CA SER A 36 2.98 18.14 -9.52
C SER A 36 2.34 19.40 -8.95
N ALA A 37 1.19 19.80 -9.51
CA ALA A 37 0.37 20.87 -8.94
C ALA A 37 0.10 20.61 -7.43
N PRO A 38 0.06 21.66 -6.59
CA PRO A 38 -0.08 21.48 -5.14
C PRO A 38 -1.38 20.74 -4.82
N SER A 39 -1.24 19.63 -4.10
CA SER A 39 -2.35 18.86 -3.54
C SER A 39 -2.50 19.20 -2.07
N SER A 40 -3.75 19.34 -1.61
CA SER A 40 -4.08 19.65 -0.22
C SER A 40 -4.19 18.35 0.57
N VAL A 41 -3.52 18.24 1.72
CA VAL A 41 -3.70 17.09 2.62
C VAL A 41 -5.01 17.24 3.41
N VAL A 42 -5.91 16.27 3.28
CA VAL A 42 -7.25 16.24 3.89
C VAL A 42 -7.29 15.12 4.93
N THR A 43 -7.44 15.52 6.19
CA THR A 43 -7.54 14.62 7.35
C THR A 43 -8.87 13.87 7.40
N MET A 44 -8.83 12.58 7.73
CA MET A 44 -10.00 11.74 8.02
C MET A 44 -9.61 10.64 9.01
N ASP A 45 -10.59 9.92 9.55
CA ASP A 45 -10.35 8.86 10.53
C ASP A 45 -9.52 7.69 9.92
N PRO A 46 -8.54 7.12 10.66
CA PRO A 46 -7.69 6.04 10.16
C PRO A 46 -8.43 4.74 9.82
N ALA A 47 -8.87 4.62 8.56
CA ALA A 47 -9.50 3.41 8.04
C ALA A 47 -8.53 2.24 7.85
N ARG A 48 -9.04 1.01 8.00
CA ARG A 48 -8.36 -0.24 7.62
C ARG A 48 -8.92 -0.74 6.29
N ILE A 49 -8.07 -0.81 5.26
CA ILE A 49 -8.48 -1.17 3.89
C ILE A 49 -7.89 -2.50 3.40
N LEU A 50 -6.85 -3.01 4.08
CA LEU A 50 -6.27 -4.32 3.84
C LEU A 50 -5.87 -4.95 5.19
N ASP A 51 -6.33 -6.18 5.43
CA ASP A 51 -5.79 -7.06 6.47
C ASP A 51 -5.83 -8.47 5.91
N THR A 52 -4.70 -9.19 5.88
CA THR A 52 -4.63 -10.53 5.30
C THR A 52 -4.86 -11.63 6.33
N ARG A 53 -5.10 -11.25 7.59
CA ARG A 53 -5.47 -12.13 8.70
C ARG A 53 -6.99 -12.30 8.78
N GLU A 54 -7.75 -11.54 8.00
CA GLU A 54 -9.19 -11.63 7.76
C GLU A 54 -9.46 -11.49 6.24
N PRO A 55 -10.69 -11.70 5.73
CA PRO A 55 -10.99 -11.47 4.31
C PRO A 55 -11.27 -9.99 4.01
N LEU A 56 -10.29 -9.09 4.28
CA LEU A 56 -10.43 -7.64 4.11
C LEU A 56 -9.41 -7.11 3.11
N GLY A 57 -9.87 -6.67 1.93
CA GLY A 57 -8.99 -6.27 0.82
C GLY A 57 -8.30 -7.45 0.11
N VAL A 58 -8.60 -8.69 0.53
CA VAL A 58 -8.18 -9.96 -0.07
C VAL A 58 -9.36 -10.92 -0.15
N PRO A 59 -9.40 -11.86 -1.13
CA PRO A 59 -10.51 -12.79 -1.28
C PRO A 59 -10.58 -13.85 -0.17
N THR A 60 -9.47 -14.13 0.50
CA THR A 60 -9.37 -15.14 1.57
C THR A 60 -8.36 -14.74 2.64
N LYS A 61 -8.57 -15.26 3.85
CA LYS A 61 -7.67 -15.17 5.01
C LYS A 61 -6.43 -16.04 4.77
N ALA A 62 -5.35 -15.46 4.25
CA ALA A 62 -4.14 -16.17 3.86
C ALA A 62 -2.86 -15.31 3.99
N PRO A 63 -1.70 -15.89 4.35
CA PRO A 63 -0.41 -15.21 4.20
C PRO A 63 -0.10 -14.89 2.74
N VAL A 64 0.50 -13.73 2.48
CA VAL A 64 0.86 -13.26 1.15
C VAL A 64 2.07 -14.02 0.63
N ALA A 65 1.83 -14.82 -0.40
CA ALA A 65 2.79 -15.82 -0.88
C ALA A 65 3.98 -15.24 -1.66
N ALA A 66 4.94 -16.11 -1.98
CA ALA A 66 6.12 -15.79 -2.76
C ALA A 66 5.78 -15.17 -4.13
N ASN A 67 6.59 -14.18 -4.53
CA ASN A 67 6.43 -13.31 -5.71
C ASN A 67 5.04 -12.66 -5.87
N SER A 68 4.14 -12.80 -4.90
CA SER A 68 2.71 -12.51 -5.09
C SER A 68 2.41 -11.03 -4.96
N THR A 69 1.32 -10.59 -5.58
CA THR A 69 0.95 -9.17 -5.64
C THR A 69 -0.49 -8.95 -5.21
N ILE A 70 -0.68 -8.36 -4.02
CA ILE A 70 -1.98 -7.79 -3.66
C ILE A 70 -2.20 -6.51 -4.46
N THR A 71 -3.44 -6.30 -4.90
CA THR A 71 -3.90 -5.14 -5.65
C THR A 71 -5.03 -4.46 -4.86
N VAL A 72 -4.70 -3.50 -3.99
CA VAL A 72 -5.66 -2.86 -3.06
C VAL A 72 -6.36 -1.68 -3.73
N GLN A 73 -7.69 -1.66 -3.76
CA GLN A 73 -8.45 -0.46 -4.13
C GLN A 73 -8.49 0.52 -2.96
N VAL A 74 -8.18 1.79 -3.22
CA VAL A 74 -8.13 2.82 -2.18
C VAL A 74 -9.17 3.92 -2.43
N ALA A 75 -9.28 4.41 -3.67
CA ALA A 75 -10.27 5.43 -4.02
C ALA A 75 -11.70 4.86 -3.95
N GLY A 76 -12.62 5.58 -3.31
CA GLY A 76 -14.00 5.16 -3.06
C GLY A 76 -14.18 4.21 -1.86
N VAL A 77 -13.12 3.92 -1.09
CA VAL A 77 -13.16 2.99 0.06
C VAL A 77 -13.06 3.78 1.37
N GLN A 78 -13.94 3.47 2.33
CA GLN A 78 -13.92 4.03 3.70
C GLN A 78 -13.72 5.56 3.75
N GLY A 79 -14.53 6.30 2.99
CA GLY A 79 -14.52 7.76 2.94
C GLY A 79 -13.54 8.39 1.96
N VAL A 80 -12.56 7.65 1.40
CA VAL A 80 -11.62 8.20 0.41
C VAL A 80 -12.35 8.63 -0.88
N PRO A 81 -12.27 9.91 -1.30
CA PRO A 81 -12.83 10.39 -2.56
C PRO A 81 -12.35 9.63 -3.81
N MET A 82 -13.21 9.51 -4.81
CA MET A 82 -12.91 8.79 -6.06
C MET A 82 -11.75 9.43 -6.86
N ASN A 83 -11.56 10.75 -6.71
CA ASN A 83 -10.51 11.56 -7.34
C ASN A 83 -9.22 11.68 -6.49
N ALA A 84 -9.02 10.81 -5.50
CA ALA A 84 -7.76 10.73 -4.76
C ALA A 84 -6.57 10.37 -5.67
N THR A 85 -5.51 11.18 -5.60
CA THR A 85 -4.29 11.08 -6.41
C THR A 85 -3.10 10.47 -5.67
N GLY A 86 -3.16 10.43 -4.34
CA GLY A 86 -2.20 9.78 -3.45
C GLY A 86 -2.87 9.47 -2.12
N VAL A 87 -2.17 8.70 -1.27
CA VAL A 87 -2.56 8.43 0.13
C VAL A 87 -1.32 8.27 1.01
N ILE A 88 -1.40 8.77 2.25
CA ILE A 88 -0.44 8.43 3.32
C ILE A 88 -0.96 7.17 4.01
N VAL A 89 -0.14 6.11 4.09
CA VAL A 89 -0.54 4.81 4.63
C VAL A 89 0.47 4.29 5.65
N THR A 90 -0.04 3.81 6.78
CA THR A 90 0.73 2.98 7.72
C THR A 90 0.58 1.52 7.32
N LEU A 91 1.68 0.90 6.95
CA LEU A 91 1.79 -0.51 6.66
C LEU A 91 2.51 -1.21 7.81
N THR A 92 1.95 -2.31 8.26
CA THR A 92 2.53 -3.19 9.27
C THR A 92 2.57 -4.61 8.73
N ALA A 93 3.65 -5.32 9.01
CA ALA A 93 3.79 -6.74 8.79
C ALA A 93 3.81 -7.47 10.13
N VAL A 94 3.21 -8.65 10.18
CA VAL A 94 3.25 -9.57 11.32
C VAL A 94 3.49 -10.99 10.82
N ASP A 95 3.89 -11.89 11.72
CA ASP A 95 4.08 -13.32 11.45
C ASP A 95 4.98 -13.62 10.23
N ALA A 96 5.94 -12.74 9.94
CA ALA A 96 6.84 -12.91 8.80
C ALA A 96 7.79 -14.09 9.05
N THR A 97 7.72 -15.09 8.16
CA THR A 97 8.42 -16.37 8.32
C THR A 97 9.90 -16.33 7.93
N VAL A 98 10.33 -15.29 7.22
CA VAL A 98 11.72 -15.03 6.81
C VAL A 98 11.95 -13.50 6.71
N PRO A 99 13.17 -13.00 6.96
CA PRO A 99 13.52 -11.62 6.65
C PRO A 99 13.24 -11.29 5.18
N THR A 100 12.57 -10.17 4.93
CA THR A 100 12.00 -9.85 3.62
C THR A 100 11.79 -8.34 3.43
N PHE A 101 11.26 -7.93 2.29
CA PHE A 101 10.98 -6.52 1.98
C PHE A 101 9.69 -6.33 1.19
N ILE A 102 9.11 -5.15 1.36
CA ILE A 102 7.83 -4.76 0.78
C ILE A 102 8.03 -3.49 -0.03
N THR A 103 7.60 -3.50 -1.29
CA THR A 103 7.39 -2.28 -2.09
C THR A 103 5.89 -2.06 -2.21
N ALA A 104 5.41 -0.84 -1.90
CA ALA A 104 4.10 -0.38 -2.32
C ALA A 104 4.24 0.53 -3.55
N THR A 105 3.39 0.40 -4.56
CA THR A 105 3.46 1.21 -5.79
C THR A 105 2.07 1.40 -6.43
N PRO A 106 1.71 2.60 -6.92
CA PRO A 106 0.45 2.82 -7.64
C PRO A 106 0.30 1.91 -8.88
N THR A 107 -0.88 1.34 -9.09
CA THR A 107 -1.20 0.61 -10.32
C THR A 107 -1.11 1.51 -11.54
N GLY A 108 -0.63 0.95 -12.66
CA GLY A 108 -0.38 1.70 -13.90
C GLY A 108 1.04 2.25 -13.98
N THR A 109 1.76 2.35 -12.86
CA THR A 109 3.19 2.71 -12.84
C THR A 109 4.08 1.45 -12.75
N PRO A 110 5.34 1.50 -13.23
CA PRO A 110 6.32 0.44 -13.00
C PRO A 110 6.58 0.24 -11.51
N ARG A 111 6.76 -1.02 -11.06
CA ARG A 111 7.07 -1.33 -9.65
C ARG A 111 8.30 -0.56 -9.19
N GLY A 112 8.21 0.12 -8.05
CA GLY A 112 9.35 0.79 -7.41
C GLY A 112 10.50 -0.18 -7.09
N THR A 113 11.72 0.35 -7.13
CA THR A 113 12.97 -0.36 -6.77
C THR A 113 13.27 -0.32 -5.28
N THR A 114 12.65 0.61 -4.54
CA THR A 114 12.81 0.79 -3.09
C THR A 114 11.88 -0.14 -2.28
N SER A 115 12.20 -0.31 -1.00
CA SER A 115 11.26 -0.86 -0.01
C SER A 115 10.67 0.25 0.86
N VAL A 116 9.44 0.02 1.33
CA VAL A 116 8.67 0.86 2.26
C VAL A 116 8.69 0.26 3.67
N LEU A 117 8.84 -1.07 3.76
CA LEU A 117 8.92 -1.83 5.01
C LEU A 117 9.82 -3.05 4.78
N ASN A 118 10.64 -3.40 5.77
CA ASN A 118 11.56 -4.54 5.73
C ASN A 118 11.29 -5.45 6.94
N PRO A 119 10.32 -6.38 6.88
CA PRO A 119 10.01 -7.25 8.01
C PRO A 119 11.16 -8.23 8.30
N GLY A 120 11.60 -8.25 9.56
CA GLY A 120 12.35 -9.36 10.15
C GLY A 120 11.43 -10.48 10.61
N ASP A 121 12.02 -11.50 11.24
CA ASP A 121 11.33 -12.70 11.71
C ASP A 121 10.45 -12.47 12.96
N ALA A 122 9.26 -13.10 12.95
CA ALA A 122 8.27 -13.24 14.02
C ALA A 122 7.65 -11.97 14.67
N LEU A 123 8.31 -10.81 14.68
CA LEU A 123 7.81 -9.60 15.32
C LEU A 123 6.89 -8.76 14.42
N ALA A 124 6.00 -7.98 15.06
CA ALA A 124 5.19 -6.98 14.39
C ALA A 124 6.02 -5.72 14.10
N ILE A 125 6.12 -5.30 12.84
CA ILE A 125 6.96 -4.17 12.41
C ILE A 125 6.13 -3.28 11.46
N ALA A 126 6.10 -1.98 11.74
CA ALA A 126 5.41 -0.96 10.94
C ALA A 126 6.41 0.00 10.27
N ASN A 127 6.02 0.64 9.16
CA ASN A 127 6.71 1.85 8.71
C ASN A 127 6.23 3.06 9.52
N THR A 128 7.09 4.06 9.64
CA THR A 128 6.71 5.41 10.05
C THR A 128 6.14 6.17 8.85
N VAL A 129 5.28 7.15 9.11
CA VAL A 129 4.68 8.09 8.15
C VAL A 129 5.00 9.53 8.51
#